data_AF-A0A1F6TEF6-F1
#
_entry.id   AF-A0A1F6TEF6-F1
#
_cell.length_a   1.000
_cell.length_b   1.000
_cell.length_c   1.000
_cell.angle_alpha   90.00
_cell.angle_beta   90.00
_cell.angle_gamma   90.00
#
_symmetry.space_group_name_H-M   'P 1'
#
loop_
_entity.id
_entity.type
_entity.pdbx_description
1 polymer ?
#
loop_
_entity_poly.entity_id
_entity_poly.type
_entity_poly.pdbx_seq_one_letter_code
_entity_poly.pdbx_strand_id
1 'polypeptide(L)'
;MSRGIFTLSALASAALLSSLSGCAQKPAPTMEKIAGEPVRSSDWIAALPEGAIRRQVVLGCTPCHQLGPPVAHRKTLDEWRAVIARMKKIDDDLDLALIRLNAEELSQWLTQNGKMPSAGRAVATAPADIREYPAGAKRGFYHDMAVTAGKAWIADYFGNKLYGVDMDSGAVEAHDLPVTVAPGKPGGAHQIDTTRDGMLWITFTKSEQVIRFDPKTREFRVYDGFEKKANVQYFVVDADRYIYQDAGGGIWMTHFSREILSRLDPQTGKIKVYKTPRTKRLPEKGVHLYAAVADSKGRLWYTETHGNRLGVLDPKTGKASEFDMPEKHVGPKRLAIDKDDVLWIPELATGKISVYDTRKRKFVDRLTLPIPGDFPYGIRRNRHTGDLWITGSGSDSLYRLDPKTKQFTIYRLPRAGAYTRTVSFDDEGNVWTNYASFPNFHTRAANEPQGIDNGVIVRLRPR
;
A
#
# COMPACT_ATOMS: atom_id res chain seq x y z
N MET A 1 -4.86 4.78 -87.47
CA MET A 1 -5.93 4.76 -88.49
C MET A 1 -6.96 3.72 -88.09
N SER A 2 -8.24 4.11 -88.08
CA SER A 2 -9.47 3.28 -88.05
C SER A 2 -9.62 2.22 -86.94
N ARG A 3 -10.30 2.46 -85.80
CA ARG A 3 -11.75 2.56 -85.51
C ARG A 3 -12.59 1.28 -85.78
N GLY A 4 -13.14 0.75 -84.68
CA GLY A 4 -14.43 0.07 -84.58
C GLY A 4 -15.09 0.51 -83.26
N ILE A 5 -16.22 1.20 -83.36
CA ILE A 5 -16.97 1.94 -82.31
C ILE A 5 -18.35 1.26 -82.18
N PHE A 6 -18.95 1.09 -80.99
CA PHE A 6 -20.09 1.85 -80.41
C PHE A 6 -20.83 0.85 -79.48
N THR A 7 -21.46 1.19 -78.34
CA THR A 7 -22.20 2.38 -77.90
C THR A 7 -22.24 2.44 -76.36
N LEU A 8 -22.13 3.65 -75.79
CA LEU A 8 -22.69 4.02 -74.48
C LEU A 8 -24.11 4.56 -74.66
N SER A 9 -25.01 4.31 -73.70
CA SER A 9 -26.16 5.18 -73.42
C SER A 9 -26.44 5.20 -71.92
N ALA A 10 -26.73 6.40 -71.42
CA ALA A 10 -26.74 6.77 -70.01
C ALA A 10 -28.15 6.84 -69.39
N LEU A 11 -28.16 6.76 -68.05
CA LEU A 11 -29.06 7.41 -67.07
C LEU A 11 -30.57 7.10 -67.08
N ALA A 12 -31.05 6.52 -65.96
CA ALA A 12 -32.22 7.03 -65.22
C ALA A 12 -32.23 6.49 -63.78
N SER A 13 -32.47 7.41 -62.85
CA SER A 13 -32.54 7.25 -61.40
C SER A 13 -33.79 6.49 -60.92
N ALA A 14 -33.66 5.72 -59.84
CA ALA A 14 -34.75 5.50 -58.88
C ALA A 14 -34.16 5.14 -57.51
N ALA A 15 -34.64 5.86 -56.50
CA ALA A 15 -34.23 5.76 -55.10
C ALA A 15 -34.63 4.42 -54.46
N LEU A 16 -33.81 3.93 -53.54
CA LEU A 16 -34.20 2.92 -52.55
C LEU A 16 -33.46 3.18 -51.23
N LEU A 17 -34.20 3.78 -50.28
CA LEU A 17 -33.96 3.60 -48.85
C LEU A 17 -34.44 2.20 -48.46
N SER A 18 -33.57 1.35 -47.92
CA SER A 18 -33.85 0.56 -46.70
C SER A 18 -32.75 -0.48 -46.39
N SER A 19 -32.43 -0.53 -45.09
CA SER A 19 -31.83 -1.63 -44.31
C SER A 19 -30.46 -2.19 -44.72
N LEU A 20 -29.44 -1.72 -43.99
CA LEU A 20 -28.21 -2.46 -43.70
C LEU A 20 -28.53 -3.70 -42.85
N SER A 21 -28.01 -4.85 -43.25
CA SER A 21 -27.97 -6.08 -42.45
C SER A 21 -26.72 -6.86 -42.84
N GLY A 22 -25.87 -7.23 -41.87
CA GLY A 22 -24.91 -8.33 -42.09
C GLY A 22 -23.48 -8.19 -41.59
N CYS A 23 -23.21 -7.55 -40.45
CA CYS A 23 -22.01 -7.88 -39.65
C CYS A 23 -22.48 -8.60 -38.38
N ALA A 24 -22.46 -9.93 -38.39
CA ALA A 24 -22.80 -10.74 -37.23
C ALA A 24 -21.73 -10.55 -36.14
N GLN A 25 -22.04 -9.76 -35.12
CA GLN A 25 -21.31 -9.75 -33.85
C GLN A 25 -21.43 -11.14 -33.22
N LYS A 26 -20.29 -11.73 -32.83
CA LYS A 26 -20.29 -12.89 -31.94
C LYS A 26 -21.11 -12.53 -30.69
N PRO A 27 -22.06 -13.37 -30.26
CA PRO A 27 -22.80 -13.09 -29.04
C PRO A 27 -21.81 -13.07 -27.87
N ALA A 28 -21.92 -12.02 -27.04
CA ALA A 28 -21.29 -11.99 -25.73
C ALA A 28 -21.66 -13.28 -24.97
N PRO A 29 -20.73 -13.90 -24.23
CA PRO A 29 -21.06 -15.08 -23.46
C PRO A 29 -22.24 -14.75 -22.55
N THR A 30 -23.28 -15.57 -22.64
CA THR A 30 -24.45 -15.52 -21.77
C THR A 30 -23.97 -15.53 -20.33
N MET A 31 -24.29 -14.46 -19.60
CA MET A 31 -24.12 -14.40 -18.16
C MET A 31 -25.00 -15.48 -17.52
N GLU A 32 -24.46 -16.69 -17.36
CA GLU A 32 -24.90 -17.54 -16.27
C GLU A 32 -24.86 -16.69 -15.01
N LYS A 33 -25.90 -16.78 -14.17
CA LYS A 33 -25.90 -16.19 -12.83
C LYS A 33 -24.74 -16.81 -12.05
N ILE A 34 -23.56 -16.20 -12.16
CA ILE A 34 -22.46 -16.43 -11.24
C ILE A 34 -23.04 -16.08 -9.88
N ALA A 35 -23.14 -17.06 -8.98
CA ALA A 35 -23.33 -16.78 -7.57
C ALA A 35 -22.25 -15.75 -7.20
N GLY A 36 -22.65 -14.52 -6.84
CA GLY A 36 -21.74 -13.39 -6.78
C GLY A 36 -20.50 -13.68 -5.93
N GLU A 37 -19.38 -13.05 -6.25
CA GLU A 37 -18.17 -13.16 -5.44
C GLU A 37 -18.48 -12.83 -3.96
N PRO A 38 -17.74 -13.40 -3.00
CA PRO A 38 -17.91 -13.02 -1.60
C PRO A 38 -17.69 -11.51 -1.44
N VAL A 39 -18.55 -10.87 -0.65
CA VAL A 39 -18.48 -9.43 -0.37
C VAL A 39 -17.16 -9.09 0.32
N ARG A 40 -16.49 -8.03 -0.16
CA ARG A 40 -15.22 -7.52 0.40
C ARG A 40 -15.38 -6.16 1.04
N SER A 41 -14.34 -5.71 1.74
CA SER A 41 -14.29 -4.36 2.29
C SER A 41 -14.44 -3.29 1.22
N SER A 42 -13.82 -3.50 0.05
CA SER A 42 -13.92 -2.59 -1.11
C SER A 42 -15.36 -2.42 -1.59
N ASP A 43 -16.16 -3.49 -1.65
CA ASP A 43 -17.57 -3.42 -2.02
C ASP A 43 -18.37 -2.55 -1.03
N TRP A 44 -18.12 -2.74 0.28
CA TRP A 44 -18.78 -1.94 1.32
C TRP A 44 -18.34 -0.47 1.31
N ILE A 45 -17.04 -0.21 1.19
CA ILE A 45 -16.50 1.16 1.09
C ILE A 45 -17.01 1.85 -0.18
N ALA A 46 -17.18 1.13 -1.29
CA ALA A 46 -17.74 1.69 -2.52
C ALA A 46 -19.20 2.16 -2.36
N ALA A 47 -19.96 1.54 -1.45
CA ALA A 47 -21.33 1.93 -1.15
C ALA A 47 -21.42 3.19 -0.25
N LEU A 48 -20.32 3.59 0.38
CA LEU A 48 -20.26 4.76 1.26
C LEU A 48 -20.07 6.06 0.46
N PRO A 49 -20.83 7.14 0.77
CA PRO A 49 -20.64 8.45 0.15
C PRO A 49 -19.20 8.97 0.32
N GLU A 50 -18.62 9.57 -0.72
CA GLU A 50 -17.32 10.25 -0.62
C GLU A 50 -17.40 11.49 0.28
N GLY A 51 -16.29 11.83 0.93
CA GLY A 51 -16.19 13.03 1.77
C GLY A 51 -15.37 12.82 3.03
N ALA A 52 -15.44 13.82 3.93
CA ALA A 52 -14.65 13.86 5.16
C ALA A 52 -14.92 12.67 6.09
N ILE A 53 -16.17 12.21 6.22
CA ILE A 53 -16.52 11.06 7.09
C ILE A 53 -16.04 9.74 6.48
N ARG A 54 -16.17 9.51 5.17
CA ARG A 54 -15.58 8.32 4.54
C ARG A 54 -14.07 8.30 4.65
N ARG A 55 -13.38 9.45 4.54
CA ARG A 55 -11.95 9.54 4.89
C ARG A 55 -11.71 9.09 6.33
N GLN A 56 -12.55 9.50 7.29
CA GLN A 56 -12.42 9.04 8.67
C GLN A 56 -12.54 7.52 8.80
N VAL A 57 -13.49 6.91 8.09
CA VAL A 57 -13.64 5.44 8.05
C VAL A 57 -12.37 4.79 7.48
N VAL A 58 -11.90 5.22 6.30
CA VAL A 58 -10.79 4.54 5.64
C VAL A 58 -9.49 4.75 6.43
N LEU A 59 -9.13 5.99 6.77
CA LEU A 59 -7.85 6.29 7.42
C LEU A 59 -7.82 5.90 8.91
N GLY A 60 -8.97 5.81 9.57
CA GLY A 60 -9.06 5.53 11.00
C GLY A 60 -9.45 4.11 11.33
N CYS A 61 -10.19 3.41 10.44
CA CYS A 61 -10.66 2.05 10.71
C CYS A 61 -9.93 0.97 9.91
N THR A 62 -9.24 1.29 8.81
CA THR A 62 -8.41 0.33 8.05
C THR A 62 -6.89 0.29 8.37
N PRO A 63 -6.29 1.05 9.32
CA PRO A 63 -4.84 1.01 9.53
C PRO A 63 -4.22 -0.34 9.92
N CYS A 64 -5.00 -1.24 10.52
CA CYS A 64 -4.52 -2.55 11.01
C CYS A 64 -4.94 -3.71 10.11
N HIS A 65 -6.18 -3.70 9.63
CA HIS A 65 -6.77 -4.78 8.85
C HIS A 65 -7.89 -4.23 7.95
N GLN A 66 -8.41 -5.07 7.03
CA GLN A 66 -9.53 -4.66 6.19
C GLN A 66 -10.81 -4.60 7.02
N LEU A 67 -11.81 -3.82 6.60
CA LEU A 67 -13.13 -3.84 7.25
C LEU A 67 -13.89 -5.09 6.81
N GLY A 68 -13.67 -6.20 7.52
CA GLY A 68 -14.27 -7.48 7.18
C GLY A 68 -15.80 -7.43 7.23
N PRO A 69 -16.50 -8.39 6.58
CA PRO A 69 -17.96 -8.45 6.59
C PRO A 69 -18.61 -8.31 7.97
N PRO A 70 -18.07 -8.90 9.06
CA PRO A 70 -18.67 -8.77 10.39
C PRO A 70 -18.81 -7.33 10.90
N VAL A 71 -17.91 -6.41 10.53
CA VAL A 71 -18.03 -4.98 10.89
C VAL A 71 -19.07 -4.28 10.01
N ALA A 72 -19.09 -4.60 8.72
CA ALA A 72 -20.03 -4.03 7.76
C ALA A 72 -21.49 -4.50 7.97
N HIS A 73 -21.74 -5.52 8.80
CA HIS A 73 -23.09 -5.97 9.17
C HIS A 73 -23.72 -5.22 10.35
N ARG A 74 -23.02 -4.26 10.99
CA ARG A 74 -23.62 -3.44 12.05
C ARG A 74 -24.67 -2.50 11.47
N LYS A 75 -25.82 -2.42 12.14
CA LYS A 75 -27.00 -1.69 11.68
C LYS A 75 -27.48 -0.64 12.66
N THR A 76 -27.18 -0.79 13.96
CA THR A 76 -27.70 0.13 14.98
C THR A 76 -26.63 1.11 15.48
N LEU A 77 -27.09 2.21 16.06
CA LEU A 77 -26.22 3.22 16.65
C LEU A 77 -25.35 2.63 17.76
N ASP A 78 -25.92 1.79 18.62
CA ASP A 78 -25.20 1.19 19.75
C ASP A 78 -24.18 0.15 19.30
N GLU A 79 -24.50 -0.62 18.25
CA GLU A 79 -23.57 -1.52 17.61
C GLU A 79 -22.34 -0.79 17.05
N TRP A 80 -22.55 0.34 16.37
CA TRP A 80 -21.48 1.17 15.84
C TRP A 80 -20.65 1.83 16.95
N ARG A 81 -21.30 2.42 17.96
CA ARG A 81 -20.61 2.99 19.13
C ARG A 81 -19.72 1.95 19.81
N ALA A 82 -20.22 0.74 20.00
CA ALA A 82 -19.47 -0.33 20.65
C ALA A 82 -18.23 -0.76 19.82
N VAL A 83 -18.35 -0.87 18.49
CA VAL A 83 -17.21 -1.18 17.62
C VAL A 83 -16.17 -0.06 17.65
N ILE A 84 -16.60 1.20 17.48
CA ILE A 84 -15.69 2.35 17.44
C ILE A 84 -14.98 2.51 18.79
N ALA A 85 -15.68 2.32 19.91
CA ALA A 85 -15.06 2.36 21.23
C ALA A 85 -13.99 1.28 21.41
N ARG A 86 -14.23 0.04 20.93
CA ARG A 86 -13.22 -1.03 20.97
C ARG A 86 -11.99 -0.69 20.11
N MET A 87 -12.20 -0.20 18.89
CA MET A 87 -11.10 0.18 17.99
C MET A 87 -10.28 1.33 18.57
N LYS A 88 -10.95 2.36 19.12
CA LYS A 88 -10.28 3.47 19.79
C LYS A 88 -9.46 2.99 20.99
N LYS A 89 -9.98 2.07 21.80
CA LYS A 89 -9.22 1.51 22.92
C LYS A 89 -7.95 0.82 22.45
N ILE A 90 -8.01 0.05 21.36
CA ILE A 90 -6.82 -0.61 20.78
C ILE A 90 -5.80 0.42 20.28
N ASP A 91 -6.25 1.47 19.58
CA ASP A 91 -5.38 2.58 19.14
C ASP A 91 -4.70 3.28 20.32
N ASP A 92 -5.45 3.58 21.39
CA ASP A 92 -4.92 4.21 22.61
C ASP A 92 -3.95 3.27 23.35
N ASP A 93 -4.28 1.99 23.51
CA ASP A 93 -3.44 0.98 24.18
C ASP A 93 -2.12 0.74 23.43
N LEU A 94 -2.16 0.79 22.10
CA LEU A 94 -1.00 0.60 21.22
C LEU A 94 -0.26 1.91 20.93
N ASP A 95 -0.81 3.05 21.33
CA ASP A 95 -0.29 4.39 21.02
C ASP A 95 0.01 4.52 19.52
N LEU A 96 -0.97 4.17 18.66
CA LEU A 96 -0.84 4.27 17.21
C LEU A 96 -1.14 5.68 16.69
N ALA A 97 -1.70 6.56 17.53
CA ALA A 97 -1.97 7.96 17.23
C ALA A 97 -2.71 8.16 15.89
N LEU A 98 -3.69 7.33 15.59
CA LEU A 98 -4.43 7.42 14.33
C LEU A 98 -5.28 8.70 14.27
N ILE A 99 -5.93 8.95 13.12
CA ILE A 99 -6.85 10.09 13.02
C ILE A 99 -7.91 10.05 14.12
N ARG A 100 -8.28 11.23 14.61
CA ARG A 100 -9.37 11.34 15.57
C ARG A 100 -10.67 10.85 14.94
N LEU A 101 -11.23 9.77 15.51
CA LEU A 101 -12.57 9.31 15.21
C LEU A 101 -13.56 10.08 16.09
N ASN A 102 -14.46 10.87 15.49
CA ASN A 102 -15.60 11.42 16.22
C ASN A 102 -16.64 10.31 16.39
N ALA A 103 -16.60 9.60 17.52
CA ALA A 103 -17.38 8.38 17.71
C ALA A 103 -18.90 8.59 17.53
N GLU A 104 -19.45 9.72 17.98
CA GLU A 104 -20.88 9.98 17.88
C GLU A 104 -21.31 10.26 16.43
N GLU A 105 -20.67 11.24 15.79
CA GLU A 105 -20.92 11.61 14.40
C GLU A 105 -20.72 10.42 13.46
N LEU A 106 -19.62 9.68 13.66
CA LEU A 106 -19.29 8.51 12.85
C LEU A 106 -20.32 7.40 13.01
N SER A 107 -20.77 7.12 14.25
CA SER A 107 -21.78 6.10 14.50
C SER A 107 -23.13 6.45 13.89
N GLN A 108 -23.56 7.71 14.02
CA GLN A 108 -24.80 8.20 13.41
C GLN A 108 -24.74 8.10 11.88
N TRP A 109 -23.64 8.55 11.28
CA TRP A 109 -23.46 8.51 9.84
C TRP A 109 -23.39 7.07 9.30
N LEU A 110 -22.68 6.16 9.98
CA LEU A 110 -22.60 4.75 9.58
C LEU A 110 -23.93 4.02 9.76
N THR A 111 -24.75 4.40 10.74
CA THR A 111 -26.13 3.87 10.88
C THR A 111 -26.99 4.20 9.66
N GLN A 112 -26.80 5.39 9.08
CA GLN A 112 -27.57 5.85 7.91
C GLN A 112 -27.02 5.31 6.58
N ASN A 113 -25.70 5.21 6.45
CA ASN A 113 -25.02 4.97 5.17
C ASN A 113 -24.37 3.57 5.05
N GLY A 114 -24.03 2.93 6.17
CA GLY A 114 -23.31 1.65 6.22
C GLY A 114 -24.18 0.47 5.88
N LYS A 115 -24.55 0.32 4.59
CA LYS A 115 -25.35 -0.81 4.10
C LYS A 115 -24.46 -1.80 3.36
N MET A 116 -24.48 -3.04 3.83
CA MET A 116 -23.74 -4.12 3.19
C MET A 116 -24.36 -4.49 1.83
N PRO A 117 -23.58 -4.55 0.73
CA PRO A 117 -24.05 -5.10 -0.53
C PRO A 117 -24.49 -6.56 -0.39
N SER A 118 -25.45 -7.00 -1.21
CA SER A 118 -25.95 -8.38 -1.20
C SER A 118 -25.00 -9.38 -1.86
N ALA A 119 -24.09 -8.90 -2.71
CA ALA A 119 -23.07 -9.68 -3.41
C ALA A 119 -21.82 -8.83 -3.65
N GLY A 120 -20.65 -9.47 -3.69
CA GLY A 120 -19.40 -8.82 -4.05
C GLY A 120 -19.31 -8.57 -5.55
N ARG A 121 -18.54 -7.56 -5.94
CA ARG A 121 -18.31 -7.25 -7.35
C ARG A 121 -17.43 -8.31 -7.99
N ALA A 122 -17.90 -8.84 -9.13
CA ALA A 122 -17.08 -9.70 -9.99
C ALA A 122 -16.00 -8.85 -10.67
N VAL A 123 -14.76 -9.34 -10.67
CA VAL A 123 -13.62 -8.64 -11.27
C VAL A 123 -12.83 -9.61 -12.15
N ALA A 124 -12.51 -9.18 -13.37
CA ALA A 124 -11.61 -9.95 -14.23
C ALA A 124 -10.21 -10.00 -13.61
N THR A 125 -9.72 -11.20 -13.33
CA THR A 125 -8.41 -11.44 -12.71
C THR A 125 -7.51 -12.20 -13.67
N ALA A 126 -6.22 -11.87 -13.62
CA ALA A 126 -5.22 -12.59 -14.38
C ALA A 126 -4.74 -13.83 -13.60
N PRO A 127 -4.38 -14.91 -14.32
CA PRO A 127 -3.82 -16.09 -13.71
C PRO A 127 -2.41 -15.80 -13.14
N ALA A 128 -2.10 -16.38 -11.99
CA ALA A 128 -0.76 -16.40 -11.42
C ALA A 128 -0.52 -17.73 -10.68
N ASP A 129 0.75 -18.12 -10.57
CA ASP A 129 1.20 -19.10 -9.56
C ASP A 129 1.40 -18.36 -8.24
N ILE A 130 0.62 -18.75 -7.21
CA ILE A 130 0.64 -18.12 -5.90
C ILE A 130 0.95 -19.18 -4.84
N ARG A 131 1.98 -18.94 -4.04
CA ARG A 131 2.40 -19.81 -2.95
C ARG A 131 2.43 -19.05 -1.63
N GLU A 132 1.79 -19.61 -0.60
CA GLU A 132 1.78 -19.09 0.76
C GLU A 132 2.78 -19.85 1.64
N TYR A 133 3.51 -19.11 2.47
CA TYR A 133 4.49 -19.64 3.41
C TYR A 133 4.11 -19.13 4.82
N PRO A 134 3.52 -19.98 5.65
CA PRO A 134 3.28 -19.65 7.05
C PRO A 134 4.61 -19.42 7.76
N ALA A 135 4.74 -18.27 8.42
CA ALA A 135 5.95 -17.85 9.12
C ALA A 135 5.58 -17.08 10.38
N GLY A 136 6.40 -17.22 11.41
CA GLY A 136 6.21 -16.50 12.66
C GLY A 136 5.22 -17.13 13.64
N ALA A 137 5.13 -16.51 14.82
CA ALA A 137 4.31 -16.96 15.93
C ALA A 137 2.82 -16.64 15.72
N LYS A 138 1.97 -17.39 16.42
CA LYS A 138 0.54 -17.05 16.51
C LYS A 138 0.37 -15.70 17.20
N ARG A 139 -0.62 -14.91 16.77
CA ARG A 139 -0.92 -13.54 17.24
C ARG A 139 0.18 -12.51 17.00
N GLY A 140 1.20 -12.87 16.22
CA GLY A 140 2.21 -11.91 15.75
C GLY A 140 1.58 -10.88 14.81
N PHE A 141 2.29 -9.77 14.62
CA PHE A 141 1.91 -8.75 13.65
C PHE A 141 3.10 -8.43 12.75
N TYR A 142 2.92 -8.63 11.45
CA TYR A 142 3.97 -8.53 10.45
C TYR A 142 3.62 -7.40 9.49
N HIS A 143 4.22 -6.24 9.73
CA HIS A 143 3.78 -5.02 9.04
C HIS A 143 4.23 -4.98 7.58
N ASP A 144 5.52 -5.20 7.34
CA ASP A 144 6.18 -5.19 6.03
C ASP A 144 7.06 -6.44 5.86
N MET A 145 7.57 -6.63 4.63
CA MET A 145 8.50 -7.69 4.28
C MET A 145 9.60 -7.20 3.34
N ALA A 146 10.70 -7.95 3.26
CA ALA A 146 11.79 -7.73 2.29
C ALA A 146 12.32 -9.06 1.74
N VAL A 147 12.98 -9.02 0.57
CA VAL A 147 13.63 -10.19 -0.02
C VAL A 147 15.11 -9.89 -0.21
N THR A 148 15.97 -10.79 0.27
CA THR A 148 17.42 -10.76 0.04
C THR A 148 18.04 -12.10 0.42
N ALA A 149 19.21 -12.41 -0.14
CA ALA A 149 20.00 -13.60 0.20
C ALA A 149 19.21 -14.92 0.13
N GLY A 150 18.39 -15.08 -0.92
CA GLY A 150 17.57 -16.27 -1.14
C GLY A 150 16.42 -16.46 -0.15
N LYS A 151 16.08 -15.43 0.64
CA LYS A 151 15.05 -15.50 1.67
C LYS A 151 14.09 -14.32 1.63
N ALA A 152 12.84 -14.59 2.00
CA ALA A 152 11.82 -13.60 2.26
C ALA A 152 11.67 -13.38 3.78
N TRP A 153 11.76 -12.14 4.22
CA TRP A 153 11.92 -11.77 5.62
C TRP A 153 10.76 -10.93 6.14
N ILE A 154 10.27 -11.26 7.34
CA ILE A 154 9.26 -10.49 8.07
C ILE A 154 9.72 -10.28 9.52
N ALA A 155 9.43 -9.10 10.08
CA ALA A 155 9.72 -8.78 11.47
C ALA A 155 8.43 -8.70 12.28
N ASP A 156 8.45 -9.32 13.46
CA ASP A 156 7.32 -9.34 14.39
C ASP A 156 7.28 -8.06 15.22
N TYR A 157 6.22 -7.27 15.02
CA TYR A 157 5.98 -6.03 15.73
C TYR A 157 5.94 -6.22 17.25
N PHE A 158 5.29 -7.30 17.71
CA PHE A 158 5.07 -7.58 19.13
C PHE A 158 6.10 -8.54 19.72
N GLY A 159 6.46 -9.57 18.94
CA GLY A 159 7.32 -10.66 19.39
C GLY A 159 8.82 -10.37 19.38
N ASN A 160 9.25 -9.25 18.79
CA ASN A 160 10.67 -8.87 18.66
C ASN A 160 11.53 -9.96 18.01
N LYS A 161 10.97 -10.62 16.98
CA LYS A 161 11.65 -11.67 16.21
C LYS A 161 11.67 -11.33 14.74
N LEU A 162 12.75 -11.73 14.07
CA LEU A 162 12.89 -11.71 12.62
C LEU A 162 12.73 -13.13 12.10
N TYR A 163 11.85 -13.34 11.12
CA TYR A 163 11.65 -14.64 10.47
C TYR A 163 12.10 -14.57 9.01
N GLY A 164 12.86 -15.57 8.57
CA GLY A 164 13.31 -15.72 7.19
C GLY A 164 12.76 -17.01 6.59
N VAL A 165 12.10 -16.92 5.45
CA VAL A 165 11.61 -18.06 4.67
C VAL A 165 12.55 -18.28 3.50
N ASP A 166 13.17 -19.46 3.44
CA ASP A 166 13.93 -19.91 2.28
C ASP A 166 13.03 -20.02 1.04
N MET A 167 13.41 -19.32 -0.02
CA MET A 167 12.51 -19.12 -1.17
C MET A 167 12.29 -20.38 -2.02
N ASP A 168 13.20 -21.36 -1.90
CA ASP A 168 13.14 -22.61 -2.64
C ASP A 168 12.44 -23.71 -1.82
N SER A 169 12.96 -23.97 -0.62
CA SER A 169 12.48 -25.04 0.26
C SER A 169 11.25 -24.65 1.08
N GLY A 170 11.06 -23.36 1.35
CA GLY A 170 10.05 -22.86 2.28
C GLY A 170 10.41 -23.05 3.76
N ALA A 171 11.64 -23.49 4.08
CA ALA A 171 12.10 -23.63 5.46
C ALA A 171 12.15 -22.27 6.16
N VAL A 172 11.74 -22.24 7.44
CA VAL A 172 11.66 -21.00 8.23
C VAL A 172 12.77 -20.97 9.28
N GLU A 173 13.54 -19.89 9.31
CA GLU A 173 14.45 -19.55 10.41
C GLU A 173 13.93 -18.36 11.21
N ALA A 174 14.37 -18.25 12.46
CA ALA A 174 13.97 -17.19 13.37
C ALA A 174 15.18 -16.65 14.16
N HIS A 175 15.22 -15.34 14.36
CA HIS A 175 16.27 -14.64 15.10
C HIS A 175 15.64 -13.67 16.10
N ASP A 176 16.19 -13.59 17.31
CA ASP A 176 15.80 -12.57 18.28
C ASP A 176 16.34 -11.20 17.84
N LEU A 177 15.46 -10.20 17.80
CA LEU A 177 15.86 -8.83 17.48
C LEU A 177 16.40 -8.15 18.75
N PRO A 178 17.62 -7.57 18.71
CA PRO A 178 18.22 -6.90 19.86
C PRO A 178 17.61 -5.51 20.08
N VAL A 179 16.34 -5.48 20.47
CA VAL A 179 15.60 -4.25 20.77
C VAL A 179 15.82 -3.80 22.21
N THR A 180 15.93 -2.49 22.43
CA THR A 180 16.11 -1.91 23.77
C THR A 180 14.77 -1.48 24.35
N VAL A 181 14.00 -2.44 24.87
CA VAL A 181 12.71 -2.21 25.55
C VAL A 181 12.61 -3.08 26.81
N ALA A 182 11.70 -2.71 27.72
CA ALA A 182 11.43 -3.54 28.89
C ALA A 182 10.93 -4.95 28.47
N PRO A 183 11.23 -6.01 29.24
CA PRO A 183 10.78 -7.36 28.92
C PRO A 183 9.27 -7.43 28.66
N GLY A 184 8.88 -8.13 27.60
CA GLY A 184 7.47 -8.26 27.18
C GLY A 184 6.87 -7.01 26.53
N LYS A 185 7.64 -5.93 26.33
CA LYS A 185 7.21 -4.78 25.53
C LYS A 185 7.63 -4.94 24.07
N PRO A 186 6.82 -4.45 23.12
CA PRO A 186 7.16 -4.50 21.71
C PRO A 186 8.27 -3.48 21.41
N GLY A 187 9.22 -3.87 20.56
CA GLY A 187 10.09 -2.94 19.85
C GLY A 187 9.35 -2.23 18.73
N GLY A 188 8.26 -2.83 18.21
CA GLY A 188 7.41 -2.22 17.20
C GLY A 188 8.06 -2.16 15.83
N ALA A 189 8.63 -3.29 15.40
CA ALA A 189 9.22 -3.46 14.07
C ALA A 189 8.21 -3.05 12.98
N HIS A 190 8.60 -2.13 12.10
CA HIS A 190 7.66 -1.50 11.18
C HIS A 190 8.01 -1.71 9.71
N GLN A 191 8.97 -0.96 9.15
CA GLN A 191 9.48 -1.25 7.81
C GLN A 191 10.71 -2.13 7.91
N ILE A 192 10.75 -3.16 7.07
CA ILE A 192 11.94 -3.96 6.78
C ILE A 192 12.31 -3.74 5.31
N ASP A 193 13.61 -3.60 5.04
CA ASP A 193 14.10 -3.28 3.71
C ASP A 193 15.58 -3.58 3.49
N THR A 194 16.05 -3.34 2.26
CA THR A 194 17.42 -3.65 1.86
C THR A 194 18.19 -2.44 1.36
N THR A 195 19.46 -2.35 1.74
CA THR A 195 20.46 -1.58 1.01
C THR A 195 20.98 -2.40 -0.18
N ARG A 196 21.69 -1.76 -1.11
CA ARG A 196 22.16 -2.40 -2.36
C ARG A 196 23.18 -3.51 -2.16
N ASP A 197 23.87 -3.49 -1.02
CA ASP A 197 24.80 -4.54 -0.57
C ASP A 197 24.07 -5.79 -0.02
N GLY A 198 22.74 -5.78 0.02
CA GLY A 198 21.92 -6.90 0.46
C GLY A 198 21.68 -6.96 1.98
N MET A 199 22.18 -5.99 2.74
CA MET A 199 21.91 -5.90 4.19
C MET A 199 20.44 -5.58 4.44
N LEU A 200 19.86 -6.25 5.44
CA LEU A 200 18.52 -5.95 5.92
C LEU A 200 18.58 -4.83 6.95
N TRP A 201 17.57 -3.97 6.91
CA TRP A 201 17.39 -2.88 7.85
C TRP A 201 15.94 -2.83 8.31
N ILE A 202 15.74 -2.59 9.59
CA ILE A 202 14.42 -2.60 10.22
C ILE A 202 14.25 -1.32 11.06
N THR A 203 13.15 -0.61 10.87
CA THR A 203 12.74 0.51 11.73
C THR A 203 11.89 0.03 12.91
N PHE A 204 12.04 0.67 14.07
CA PHE A 204 11.30 0.33 15.27
C PHE A 204 10.59 1.56 15.85
N THR A 205 9.26 1.47 15.88
CA THR A 205 8.38 2.56 16.31
C THR A 205 8.28 2.71 17.83
N LYS A 206 8.55 1.65 18.60
CA LYS A 206 8.39 1.63 20.06
C LYS A 206 9.72 1.61 20.81
N SER A 207 10.74 0.93 20.28
CA SER A 207 12.10 1.02 20.85
C SER A 207 12.88 2.24 20.37
N GLU A 208 12.40 2.96 19.35
CA GLU A 208 13.05 4.14 18.77
C GLU A 208 14.45 3.82 18.24
N GLN A 209 14.54 2.72 17.50
CA GLN A 209 15.79 2.19 16.96
C GLN A 209 15.70 1.91 15.47
N VAL A 210 16.87 1.74 14.88
CA VAL A 210 17.07 1.10 13.60
C VAL A 210 18.02 -0.08 13.81
N ILE A 211 17.69 -1.25 13.27
CA ILE A 211 18.56 -2.42 13.35
C ILE A 211 18.97 -2.83 11.94
N ARG A 212 20.28 -2.96 11.71
CA ARG A 212 20.84 -3.62 10.54
C ARG A 212 21.09 -5.09 10.86
N PHE A 213 20.78 -5.97 9.92
CA PHE A 213 21.04 -7.40 9.98
C PHE A 213 21.76 -7.86 8.72
N ASP A 214 22.88 -8.56 8.89
CA ASP A 214 23.57 -9.25 7.80
C ASP A 214 23.00 -10.67 7.66
N PRO A 215 22.26 -10.98 6.58
CA PRO A 215 21.65 -12.30 6.41
C PRO A 215 22.67 -13.43 6.16
N LYS A 216 23.93 -13.11 5.85
CA LYS A 216 24.99 -14.10 5.62
C LYS A 216 25.69 -14.48 6.92
N THR A 217 26.10 -13.48 7.70
CA THR A 217 26.83 -13.71 8.97
C THR A 217 25.90 -13.85 10.16
N ARG A 218 24.63 -13.43 10.02
CA ARG A 218 23.61 -13.34 11.09
C ARG A 218 23.95 -12.31 12.16
N GLU A 219 24.81 -11.36 11.86
CA GLU A 219 25.19 -10.30 12.78
C GLU A 219 24.21 -9.14 12.77
N PHE A 220 23.90 -8.63 13.96
CA PHE A 220 23.09 -7.44 14.15
C PHE A 220 23.96 -6.23 14.48
N ARG A 221 23.55 -5.07 13.99
CA ARG A 221 24.02 -3.77 14.47
C ARG A 221 22.82 -2.90 14.82
N VAL A 222 22.82 -2.41 16.05
CA VAL A 222 21.75 -1.55 16.58
C VAL A 222 22.18 -0.09 16.49
N TYR A 223 21.26 0.75 16.03
CA TYR A 223 21.38 2.19 16.01
C TYR A 223 20.26 2.78 16.86
N ASP A 224 20.65 3.50 17.91
CA ASP A 224 19.78 4.20 18.85
C ASP A 224 20.13 5.70 18.89
N GLY A 225 19.57 6.45 19.84
CA GLY A 225 19.81 7.89 19.97
C GLY A 225 18.91 8.76 19.09
N PHE A 226 17.80 8.20 18.59
CA PHE A 226 16.72 8.98 18.00
C PHE A 226 16.03 9.85 19.07
N GLU A 227 15.31 10.88 18.64
CA GLU A 227 14.54 11.71 19.58
C GLU A 227 13.53 10.85 20.35
N LYS A 228 13.29 11.18 21.62
CA LYS A 228 12.27 10.48 22.41
C LYS A 228 10.91 10.63 21.77
N LYS A 229 10.17 9.53 21.64
CA LYS A 229 8.88 9.42 20.94
C LYS A 229 8.97 9.82 19.46
N ALA A 230 10.12 9.58 18.84
CA ALA A 230 10.35 9.82 17.43
C ALA A 230 9.50 8.90 16.55
N ASN A 231 9.19 7.68 16.99
CA ASN A 231 8.35 6.76 16.24
C ASN A 231 8.92 6.49 14.83
N VAL A 232 10.18 6.02 14.81
CA VAL A 232 10.96 5.79 13.58
C VAL A 232 10.23 4.77 12.72
N GLN A 233 9.71 5.21 11.57
CA GLN A 233 8.69 4.43 10.86
C GLN A 233 9.18 3.88 9.52
N TYR A 234 9.72 4.75 8.66
CA TYR A 234 9.87 4.40 7.25
C TYR A 234 11.16 4.94 6.65
N PHE A 235 11.99 4.07 6.06
CA PHE A 235 13.17 4.45 5.29
C PHE A 235 12.80 5.18 4.01
N VAL A 236 13.54 6.23 3.68
CA VAL A 236 13.52 6.81 2.35
C VAL A 236 14.11 5.78 1.38
N VAL A 237 13.44 5.56 0.26
CA VAL A 237 13.84 4.57 -0.75
C VAL A 237 14.04 5.21 -2.12
N ASP A 238 14.87 4.62 -2.96
CA ASP A 238 15.11 5.10 -4.33
C ASP A 238 14.15 4.47 -5.36
N ALA A 239 14.32 4.85 -6.63
CA ALA A 239 13.48 4.38 -7.75
C ALA A 239 13.63 2.88 -8.09
N ASP A 240 14.68 2.22 -7.59
CA ASP A 240 14.85 0.75 -7.67
C ASP A 240 14.49 0.05 -6.36
N ARG A 241 13.90 0.81 -5.43
CA ARG A 241 13.35 0.37 -4.17
C ARG A 241 14.38 -0.13 -3.16
N TYR A 242 15.65 0.29 -3.25
CA TYR A 242 16.58 0.14 -2.14
C TYR A 242 16.42 1.28 -1.15
N ILE A 243 16.84 1.06 0.09
CA ILE A 243 17.07 2.16 1.04
C ILE A 243 18.02 3.15 0.39
N TYR A 244 17.57 4.40 0.28
CA TYR A 244 18.37 5.46 -0.30
C TYR A 244 19.53 5.80 0.63
N GLN A 245 20.74 5.75 0.06
CA GLN A 245 21.97 6.23 0.67
C GLN A 245 22.39 7.51 -0.04
N ASP A 246 22.52 8.61 0.70
CA ASP A 246 23.06 9.84 0.12
C ASP A 246 24.55 9.73 -0.21
N ALA A 247 25.11 10.76 -0.86
CA ALA A 247 26.51 10.76 -1.27
C ALA A 247 27.52 10.56 -0.12
N GLY A 248 27.11 10.85 1.14
CA GLY A 248 27.91 10.59 2.34
C GLY A 248 27.55 9.27 3.03
N GLY A 249 26.88 8.34 2.34
CA GLY A 249 26.46 7.04 2.87
C GLY A 249 25.32 7.08 3.88
N GLY A 250 24.71 8.25 4.10
CA GLY A 250 23.67 8.43 5.11
C GLY A 250 22.34 7.82 4.68
N ILE A 251 21.68 7.15 5.62
CA ILE A 251 20.36 6.56 5.45
C ILE A 251 19.33 7.53 6.03
N TRP A 252 18.18 7.66 5.38
CA TRP A 252 17.13 8.60 5.78
C TRP A 252 15.84 7.90 6.16
N MET A 253 15.09 8.49 7.11
CA MET A 253 13.84 7.93 7.60
C MET A 253 12.84 9.00 8.01
N THR A 254 11.55 8.69 7.82
CA THR A 254 10.43 9.45 8.35
C THR A 254 10.00 8.91 9.71
N HIS A 255 9.27 9.75 10.42
CA HIS A 255 8.89 9.57 11.81
C HIS A 255 7.37 9.74 11.92
N PHE A 256 6.67 8.68 12.30
CA PHE A 256 5.22 8.74 12.37
C PHE A 256 4.79 9.71 13.47
N SER A 257 3.73 10.48 13.23
CA SER A 257 3.29 11.51 14.17
C SER A 257 4.25 12.67 14.41
N ARG A 258 5.26 12.85 13.56
CA ARG A 258 6.23 13.93 13.65
C ARG A 258 6.44 14.63 12.32
N GLU A 259 6.66 15.94 12.39
CA GLU A 259 7.06 16.80 11.27
C GLU A 259 8.59 16.81 11.10
N ILE A 260 9.20 15.63 11.03
CA ILE A 260 10.66 15.47 10.88
C ILE A 260 11.02 14.32 9.94
N LEU A 261 12.18 14.46 9.29
CA LEU A 261 13.00 13.35 8.81
C LEU A 261 14.28 13.29 9.65
N SER A 262 14.87 12.12 9.78
CA SER A 262 16.23 12.00 10.29
C SER A 262 17.15 11.32 9.29
N ARG A 263 18.44 11.67 9.39
CA ARG A 263 19.55 11.05 8.68
C ARG A 263 20.41 10.30 9.70
N LEU A 264 20.61 9.02 9.48
CA LEU A 264 21.53 8.15 10.21
C LEU A 264 22.82 7.98 9.40
N ASP A 265 23.96 8.20 10.03
CA ASP A 265 25.25 7.75 9.53
C ASP A 265 25.49 6.28 9.96
N PRO A 266 25.51 5.32 9.04
CA PRO A 266 25.64 3.90 9.40
C PRO A 266 27.04 3.53 9.92
N GLN A 267 28.07 4.34 9.68
CA GLN A 267 29.43 4.07 10.18
C GLN A 267 29.57 4.52 11.62
N THR A 268 29.12 5.75 11.93
CA THR A 268 29.31 6.37 13.25
C THR A 268 28.12 6.19 14.19
N GLY A 269 26.93 5.89 13.66
CA GLY A 269 25.67 5.90 14.39
C GLY A 269 25.09 7.29 14.65
N LYS A 270 25.72 8.35 14.15
CA LYS A 270 25.26 9.72 14.36
C LYS A 270 23.93 9.98 13.66
N ILE A 271 22.96 10.52 14.39
CA ILE A 271 21.64 10.90 13.88
C ILE A 271 21.53 12.42 13.80
N LYS A 272 21.02 12.92 12.67
CA LYS A 272 20.71 14.34 12.45
C LYS A 272 19.24 14.51 12.07
N VAL A 273 18.55 15.43 12.73
CA VAL A 273 17.12 15.70 12.51
C VAL A 273 16.93 16.90 11.58
N TYR A 274 15.93 16.79 10.70
CA TYR A 274 15.49 17.81 9.76
C TYR A 274 14.00 18.04 9.94
N LYS A 275 13.62 19.28 10.28
CA LYS A 275 12.23 19.65 10.50
C LYS A 275 11.53 19.91 9.17
N THR A 276 10.27 19.50 9.07
CA THR A 276 9.37 19.88 7.99
C THR A 276 8.36 20.92 8.48
N PRO A 277 7.70 21.66 7.57
CA PRO A 277 6.66 22.60 7.96
C PRO A 277 5.55 21.91 8.75
N ARG A 278 5.05 22.61 9.78
CA ARG A 278 3.81 22.20 10.45
C ARG A 278 2.66 22.99 9.87
N THR A 279 1.63 22.29 9.44
CA THR A 279 0.44 22.97 8.98
C THR A 279 -0.48 23.35 10.13
N LYS A 280 -0.86 24.63 10.14
CA LYS A 280 -1.76 25.24 11.13
C LYS A 280 -3.24 24.87 10.93
N ARG A 281 -3.61 24.32 9.76
CA ARG A 281 -5.01 24.12 9.32
C ARG A 281 -5.66 22.79 9.74
N LEU A 282 -4.92 21.87 10.35
CA LEU A 282 -5.46 20.56 10.74
C LEU A 282 -5.52 20.42 12.27
N PRO A 283 -6.68 20.02 12.85
CA PRO A 283 -6.84 19.82 14.29
C PRO A 283 -6.18 18.53 14.79
N GLU A 284 -5.79 17.61 13.90
CA GLU A 284 -5.09 16.38 14.27
C GLU A 284 -3.76 16.70 14.97
N LYS A 285 -3.53 16.09 16.15
CA LYS A 285 -2.33 16.34 16.99
C LYS A 285 -1.01 16.01 16.28
N GLY A 286 -1.06 15.19 15.23
CA GLY A 286 0.04 15.01 14.31
C GLY A 286 -0.44 15.20 12.88
N VAL A 287 0.20 16.14 12.21
CA VAL A 287 0.42 16.07 10.77
C VAL A 287 1.53 15.02 10.57
N HIS A 288 1.26 13.93 9.86
CA HIS A 288 2.17 12.77 9.83
C HIS A 288 2.85 12.66 8.47
N LEU A 289 4.16 12.79 8.47
CA LEU A 289 4.97 12.17 7.42
C LEU A 289 4.78 10.66 7.49
N TYR A 290 4.55 10.03 6.35
CA TYR A 290 4.34 8.59 6.27
C TYR A 290 5.48 7.92 5.51
N ALA A 291 5.45 7.95 4.18
CA ALA A 291 6.51 7.40 3.36
C ALA A 291 7.32 8.50 2.68
N ALA A 292 8.54 8.16 2.29
CA ALA A 292 9.38 9.04 1.51
C ALA A 292 10.20 8.28 0.46
N VAL A 293 10.54 8.98 -0.62
CA VAL A 293 11.37 8.51 -1.73
C VAL A 293 12.40 9.57 -2.10
N ALA A 294 13.56 9.16 -2.60
CA ALA A 294 14.57 10.08 -3.12
C ALA A 294 14.47 10.20 -4.64
N ASP A 295 14.55 11.43 -5.15
CA ASP A 295 14.69 11.69 -6.58
C ASP A 295 16.15 11.64 -7.05
N SER A 296 16.37 11.71 -8.37
CA SER A 296 17.70 11.66 -9.00
C SER A 296 18.65 12.76 -8.55
N LYS A 297 18.14 13.84 -7.92
CA LYS A 297 18.93 14.95 -7.36
C LYS A 297 19.17 14.81 -5.86
N GLY A 298 18.69 13.74 -5.25
CA GLY A 298 18.78 13.46 -3.83
C GLY A 298 17.82 14.28 -2.97
N ARG A 299 16.77 14.87 -3.56
CA ARG A 299 15.69 15.51 -2.79
C ARG A 299 14.72 14.44 -2.30
N LEU A 300 14.22 14.60 -1.09
CA LEU A 300 13.42 13.60 -0.40
C LEU A 300 11.95 14.01 -0.46
N TRP A 301 11.20 13.33 -1.31
CA TRP A 301 9.76 13.54 -1.47
C TRP A 301 8.99 12.67 -0.49
N TYR A 302 8.04 13.25 0.23
CA TYR A 302 7.32 12.56 1.30
C TYR A 302 5.82 12.81 1.22
N THR A 303 5.03 11.86 1.71
CA THR A 303 3.58 12.03 1.86
C THR A 303 3.22 12.40 3.27
N GLU A 304 2.30 13.34 3.40
CA GLU A 304 1.70 13.76 4.65
C GLU A 304 0.26 13.22 4.71
N THR A 305 0.09 11.97 5.16
CA THR A 305 -1.19 11.24 4.99
C THR A 305 -2.38 11.96 5.62
N HIS A 306 -2.25 12.44 6.86
CA HIS A 306 -3.32 13.19 7.53
C HIS A 306 -3.39 14.62 7.03
N GLY A 307 -2.23 15.18 6.71
CA GLY A 307 -2.03 16.47 6.03
C GLY A 307 -2.79 16.68 4.75
N ASN A 308 -3.03 15.58 4.04
CA ASN A 308 -3.49 15.58 2.67
C ASN A 308 -2.53 16.34 1.74
N ARG A 309 -1.23 16.10 1.89
CA ARG A 309 -0.17 16.81 1.18
C ARG A 309 0.96 15.94 0.68
N LEU A 310 1.66 16.49 -0.30
CA LEU A 310 2.96 16.05 -0.79
C LEU A 310 4.01 17.06 -0.34
N GLY A 311 5.12 16.62 0.21
CA GLY A 311 6.24 17.48 0.58
C GLY A 311 7.56 17.07 -0.06
N VAL A 312 8.53 17.96 -0.01
CA VAL A 312 9.90 17.72 -0.45
C VAL A 312 10.88 18.41 0.49
N LEU A 313 11.89 17.68 0.93
CA LEU A 313 13.05 18.18 1.67
C LEU A 313 14.28 18.14 0.76
N ASP A 314 15.05 19.23 0.71
CA ASP A 314 16.39 19.23 0.10
C ASP A 314 17.45 19.05 1.19
N PRO A 315 18.14 17.89 1.25
CA PRO A 315 19.18 17.65 2.25
C PRO A 315 20.35 18.62 2.23
N LYS A 316 20.66 19.22 1.07
CA LYS A 316 21.80 20.14 0.91
C LYS A 316 21.55 21.46 1.61
N THR A 317 20.30 21.95 1.56
CA THR A 317 19.91 23.23 2.14
C THR A 317 19.16 23.09 3.47
N GLY A 318 18.64 21.90 3.77
CA GLY A 318 17.76 21.65 4.90
C GLY A 318 16.36 22.27 4.76
N LYS A 319 16.03 22.83 3.58
CA LYS A 319 14.73 23.47 3.32
C LYS A 319 13.71 22.44 2.89
N ALA A 320 12.50 22.54 3.45
CA ALA A 320 11.35 21.74 3.07
C ALA A 320 10.20 22.60 2.51
N SER A 321 9.39 22.03 1.63
CA SER A 321 8.20 22.67 1.04
C SER A 321 7.08 21.64 0.90
N GLU A 322 5.84 22.10 1.02
CA GLU A 322 4.66 21.24 0.97
C GLU A 322 3.63 21.78 -0.03
N PHE A 323 2.90 20.86 -0.64
CA PHE A 323 1.91 21.09 -1.69
C PHE A 323 0.63 20.35 -1.34
N ASP A 324 -0.51 21.03 -1.52
CA ASP A 324 -1.82 20.39 -1.40
C ASP A 324 -1.97 19.29 -2.48
N MET A 325 -2.54 18.15 -2.07
CA MET A 325 -3.00 17.15 -3.04
C MET A 325 -4.11 17.75 -3.91
N PRO A 326 -4.34 17.23 -5.14
CA PRO A 326 -5.30 17.82 -6.08
C PRO A 326 -6.73 17.89 -5.54
N GLU A 327 -7.08 16.96 -4.66
CA GLU A 327 -8.38 16.89 -4.00
C GLU A 327 -8.21 16.87 -2.49
N LYS A 328 -9.27 17.31 -1.80
CA LYS A 328 -9.36 17.16 -0.35
C LYS A 328 -9.52 15.70 0.03
N HIS A 329 -9.05 15.35 1.22
CA HIS A 329 -9.36 14.08 1.88
C HIS A 329 -8.83 12.80 1.22
N VAL A 330 -7.92 12.89 0.26
CA VAL A 330 -7.39 11.74 -0.47
C VAL A 330 -6.51 10.82 0.40
N GLY A 331 -5.81 11.39 1.38
CA GLY A 331 -4.95 10.62 2.28
C GLY A 331 -3.76 9.97 1.55
N PRO A 332 -2.80 10.76 1.04
CA PRO A 332 -1.67 10.22 0.27
C PRO A 332 -0.84 9.26 1.14
N LYS A 333 -0.51 8.08 0.62
CA LYS A 333 0.13 6.99 1.39
C LYS A 333 1.52 6.63 0.85
N ARG A 334 1.88 5.35 0.72
CA ARG A 334 3.25 4.94 0.35
C ARG A 334 3.50 5.11 -1.16
N LEU A 335 4.07 6.25 -1.54
CA LEU A 335 4.39 6.59 -2.92
C LEU A 335 5.57 5.79 -3.49
N ALA A 336 5.60 5.69 -4.82
CA ALA A 336 6.76 5.26 -5.61
C ALA A 336 7.28 6.43 -6.45
N ILE A 337 8.53 6.30 -6.90
CA ILE A 337 9.15 7.19 -7.89
C ILE A 337 9.72 6.34 -9.02
N ASP A 338 9.59 6.78 -10.26
CA ASP A 338 10.25 6.14 -11.39
C ASP A 338 11.58 6.82 -11.76
N LYS A 339 12.27 6.27 -12.76
CA LYS A 339 13.59 6.75 -13.21
C LYS A 339 13.54 8.10 -13.91
N ASP A 340 12.33 8.60 -14.17
CA ASP A 340 12.04 9.90 -14.76
C ASP A 340 11.67 10.96 -13.70
N ASP A 341 11.91 10.65 -12.43
CA ASP A 341 11.49 11.42 -11.26
C ASP A 341 10.00 11.79 -11.27
N VAL A 342 9.15 10.88 -11.76
CA VAL A 342 7.70 10.99 -11.64
C VAL A 342 7.24 10.18 -10.43
N LEU A 343 6.49 10.85 -9.56
CA LEU A 343 5.92 10.26 -8.35
C LEU A 343 4.56 9.65 -8.67
N TRP A 344 4.34 8.46 -8.14
CA TRP A 344 3.08 7.73 -8.20
C TRP A 344 2.56 7.60 -6.77
N ILE A 345 1.53 8.39 -6.45
CA ILE A 345 1.09 8.64 -5.09
C ILE A 345 -0.27 7.97 -4.89
N PRO A 346 -0.35 6.87 -4.11
CA PRO A 346 -1.64 6.25 -3.82
C PRO A 346 -2.48 7.16 -2.93
N GLU A 347 -3.74 7.31 -3.29
CA GLU A 347 -4.76 8.01 -2.53
C GLU A 347 -5.60 6.99 -1.75
N LEU A 348 -5.29 6.81 -0.47
CA LEU A 348 -5.86 5.74 0.33
C LEU A 348 -7.39 5.84 0.43
N ALA A 349 -7.96 7.03 0.62
CA ALA A 349 -9.39 7.18 0.87
C ALA A 349 -10.27 7.07 -0.38
N THR A 350 -9.72 7.37 -1.56
CA THR A 350 -10.47 7.58 -2.81
C THR A 350 -10.24 6.46 -3.83
N GLY A 351 -9.30 5.55 -3.59
CA GLY A 351 -9.01 4.45 -4.52
C GLY A 351 -8.38 4.93 -5.83
N LYS A 352 -7.55 5.98 -5.76
CA LYS A 352 -6.93 6.64 -6.93
C LYS A 352 -5.41 6.70 -6.78
N ILE A 353 -4.73 7.05 -7.87
CA ILE A 353 -3.29 7.28 -7.92
C ILE A 353 -3.05 8.66 -8.53
N SER A 354 -2.57 9.61 -7.73
CA SER A 354 -2.10 10.91 -8.20
C SER A 354 -0.70 10.79 -8.80
N VAL A 355 -0.45 11.40 -9.96
CA VAL A 355 0.85 11.38 -10.64
C VAL A 355 1.45 12.78 -10.63
N TYR A 356 2.67 12.92 -10.08
CA TYR A 356 3.35 14.21 -9.94
C TYR A 356 4.71 14.19 -10.63
N ASP A 357 4.93 15.11 -11.57
CA ASP A 357 6.21 15.28 -12.25
C ASP A 357 7.07 16.27 -11.46
N THR A 358 8.15 15.79 -10.84
CA THR A 358 9.00 16.62 -9.97
C THR A 358 9.86 17.64 -10.73
N ARG A 359 10.05 17.44 -12.04
CA ARG A 359 10.78 18.35 -12.93
C ARG A 359 9.88 19.50 -13.35
N LYS A 360 8.62 19.19 -13.69
CA LYS A 360 7.59 20.19 -14.01
C LYS A 360 6.93 20.82 -12.77
N ARG A 361 7.15 20.23 -11.59
CA ARG A 361 6.57 20.63 -10.30
C ARG A 361 5.04 20.72 -10.31
N LYS A 362 4.37 19.76 -10.94
CA LYS A 362 2.91 19.73 -11.03
C LYS A 362 2.36 18.31 -11.05
N PHE A 363 1.12 18.16 -10.60
CA PHE A 363 0.33 16.97 -10.90
C PHE A 363 0.04 16.93 -12.40
N VAL A 364 0.28 15.78 -13.02
CA VAL A 364 0.18 15.59 -14.48
C VAL A 364 -0.88 14.57 -14.88
N ASP A 365 -1.33 13.73 -13.95
CA ASP A 365 -2.33 12.69 -14.19
C ASP A 365 -2.96 12.24 -12.86
N ARG A 366 -4.10 11.56 -12.95
CA ARG A 366 -4.77 10.92 -11.80
C ARG A 366 -5.58 9.71 -12.28
N LEU A 367 -5.16 8.51 -11.85
CA LEU A 367 -5.77 7.25 -12.27
C LEU A 367 -6.75 6.74 -11.22
N THR A 368 -7.82 6.08 -11.65
CA THR A 368 -8.76 5.38 -10.76
C THR A 368 -8.45 3.90 -10.76
N LEU A 369 -8.41 3.27 -9.58
CA LEU A 369 -8.25 1.82 -9.50
C LEU A 369 -9.45 1.10 -10.13
N PRO A 370 -9.24 -0.06 -10.78
CA PRO A 370 -10.33 -0.83 -11.38
C PRO A 370 -11.41 -1.33 -10.42
N ILE A 371 -11.10 -1.49 -9.13
CA ILE A 371 -12.06 -1.94 -8.10
C ILE A 371 -12.49 -0.73 -7.27
N PRO A 372 -13.72 -0.22 -7.46
CA PRO A 372 -14.22 0.88 -6.65
C PRO A 372 -14.21 0.54 -5.16
N GLY A 373 -13.89 1.53 -4.34
CA GLY A 373 -13.85 1.41 -2.87
C GLY A 373 -12.63 0.69 -2.32
N ASP A 374 -11.76 0.15 -3.16
CA ASP A 374 -10.46 -0.33 -2.71
C ASP A 374 -9.57 0.85 -2.27
N PHE A 375 -8.65 0.58 -1.35
CA PHE A 375 -7.80 1.60 -0.72
C PHE A 375 -6.33 1.23 -0.87
N PRO A 376 -5.59 1.86 -1.80
CA PRO A 376 -4.21 1.50 -2.08
C PRO A 376 -3.27 1.94 -0.96
N TYR A 377 -2.70 1.00 -0.24
CA TYR A 377 -1.75 1.31 0.84
C TYR A 377 -0.38 1.74 0.32
N GLY A 378 0.15 1.04 -0.69
CA GLY A 378 1.44 1.35 -1.26
C GLY A 378 1.60 0.99 -2.72
N ILE A 379 2.50 1.72 -3.37
CA ILE A 379 2.95 1.51 -4.73
C ILE A 379 4.44 1.17 -4.70
N ARG A 380 4.85 0.19 -5.51
CA ARG A 380 6.23 -0.26 -5.66
C ARG A 380 6.57 -0.39 -7.13
N ARG A 381 7.68 0.19 -7.58
CA ARG A 381 8.19 -0.06 -8.93
C ARG A 381 8.98 -1.35 -8.94
N ASN A 382 8.64 -2.28 -9.84
CA ASN A 382 9.49 -3.43 -10.10
C ASN A 382 10.73 -2.94 -10.84
N ARG A 383 11.91 -3.11 -10.24
CA ARG A 383 13.17 -2.62 -10.84
C ARG A 383 13.54 -3.32 -12.15
N HIS A 384 13.08 -4.57 -12.34
CA HIS A 384 13.38 -5.41 -13.49
C HIS A 384 12.51 -5.06 -14.71
N THR A 385 11.22 -4.82 -14.50
CA THR A 385 10.25 -4.57 -15.60
C THR A 385 9.85 -3.10 -15.74
N GLY A 386 9.98 -2.32 -14.66
CA GLY A 386 9.53 -0.93 -14.57
C GLY A 386 8.03 -0.75 -14.37
N ASP A 387 7.25 -1.83 -14.28
CA ASP A 387 5.84 -1.75 -13.90
C ASP A 387 5.67 -1.36 -12.43
N LEU A 388 4.46 -0.91 -12.10
CA LEU A 388 4.08 -0.51 -10.75
C LEU A 388 3.15 -1.55 -10.14
N TRP A 389 3.49 -2.02 -8.96
CA TRP A 389 2.67 -2.91 -8.17
C TRP A 389 1.99 -2.16 -7.04
N ILE A 390 0.67 -2.30 -6.94
CA ILE A 390 -0.19 -1.60 -5.98
C ILE A 390 -0.89 -2.62 -5.11
N THR A 391 -0.89 -2.38 -3.81
CA THR A 391 -1.64 -3.21 -2.84
C THR A 391 -3.12 -2.85 -2.84
N GLY A 392 -3.99 -3.82 -3.13
CA GLY A 392 -5.45 -3.70 -2.98
C GLY A 392 -5.91 -4.14 -1.60
N SER A 393 -5.73 -3.26 -0.61
CA SER A 393 -5.85 -3.61 0.81
C SER A 393 -7.30 -3.81 1.28
N GLY A 394 -8.31 -3.54 0.44
CA GLY A 394 -9.72 -3.82 0.68
C GLY A 394 -10.34 -4.84 -0.28
N SER A 395 -9.57 -5.39 -1.23
CA SER A 395 -10.08 -6.24 -2.31
C SER A 395 -9.42 -7.62 -2.39
N ASP A 396 -8.58 -7.96 -1.41
CA ASP A 396 -7.77 -9.19 -1.41
C ASP A 396 -6.86 -9.30 -2.65
N SER A 397 -6.49 -8.18 -3.26
CA SER A 397 -5.87 -8.20 -4.60
C SER A 397 -4.57 -7.41 -4.63
N LEU A 398 -3.73 -7.71 -5.61
CA LEU A 398 -2.63 -6.87 -6.06
C LEU A 398 -2.94 -6.37 -7.47
N TYR A 399 -2.53 -5.15 -7.77
CA TYR A 399 -2.58 -4.60 -9.12
C TYR A 399 -1.18 -4.50 -9.69
N ARG A 400 -1.02 -4.86 -10.96
CA ARG A 400 0.12 -4.50 -11.79
C ARG A 400 -0.34 -3.42 -12.77
N LEU A 401 0.35 -2.29 -12.79
CA LEU A 401 0.09 -1.14 -13.64
C LEU A 401 1.27 -0.93 -14.57
N ASP A 402 1.01 -0.90 -15.87
CA ASP A 402 1.98 -0.42 -16.86
C ASP A 402 1.96 1.12 -16.85
N PRO A 403 3.07 1.79 -16.46
CA PRO A 403 3.11 3.24 -16.35
C PRO A 403 3.01 3.98 -17.70
N LYS A 404 3.26 3.30 -18.83
CA LYS A 404 3.17 3.88 -20.18
C LYS A 404 1.75 3.81 -20.71
N THR A 405 1.15 2.63 -20.69
CA THR A 405 -0.19 2.39 -21.25
C THR A 405 -1.32 2.69 -20.26
N LYS A 406 -0.99 2.84 -18.97
CA LYS A 406 -1.93 3.00 -17.85
C LYS A 406 -2.89 1.82 -17.65
N GLN A 407 -2.58 0.66 -18.24
CA GLN A 407 -3.40 -0.53 -18.10
C GLN A 407 -3.13 -1.23 -16.77
N PHE A 408 -4.22 -1.67 -16.13
CA PHE A 408 -4.18 -2.46 -14.90
C PHE A 408 -4.41 -3.94 -15.19
N THR A 409 -3.62 -4.78 -14.54
CA THR A 409 -3.85 -6.22 -14.41
C THR A 409 -4.08 -6.54 -12.94
N ILE A 410 -5.09 -7.35 -12.62
CA ILE A 410 -5.52 -7.61 -11.24
C ILE A 410 -5.21 -9.06 -10.91
N TYR A 411 -4.55 -9.29 -9.78
CA TYR A 411 -4.30 -10.63 -9.25
C TYR A 411 -4.99 -10.77 -7.90
N ARG A 412 -5.88 -11.76 -7.79
CA ARG A 412 -6.57 -12.07 -6.53
C ARG A 412 -5.71 -12.99 -5.68
N LEU A 413 -5.54 -12.65 -4.41
CA LEU A 413 -4.84 -13.47 -3.43
C LEU A 413 -5.77 -14.61 -2.94
N PRO A 414 -5.22 -15.77 -2.53
CA PRO A 414 -6.01 -16.96 -2.18
C PRO A 414 -6.98 -16.77 -1.00
N ARG A 415 -6.68 -15.83 -0.10
CA ARG A 415 -7.46 -15.61 1.13
C ARG A 415 -8.35 -14.39 1.05
N ALA A 416 -9.61 -14.56 1.43
CA ALA A 416 -10.49 -13.44 1.74
C ALA A 416 -9.99 -12.72 3.00
N GLY A 417 -10.08 -11.38 3.06
CA GLY A 417 -9.52 -10.61 4.17
C GLY A 417 -8.01 -10.34 4.05
N ALA A 418 -7.37 -10.72 2.93
CA ALA A 418 -5.94 -10.53 2.69
C ALA A 418 -5.56 -9.05 2.65
N TYR A 419 -4.99 -8.54 3.74
CA TYR A 419 -4.52 -7.17 3.82
C TYR A 419 -3.03 -7.09 3.49
N THR A 420 -2.67 -6.34 2.45
CA THR A 420 -1.27 -6.12 2.04
C THR A 420 -0.88 -4.65 2.18
N ARG A 421 0.37 -4.36 2.56
CA ARG A 421 0.91 -2.98 2.73
C ARG A 421 2.10 -2.66 1.84
N THR A 422 2.77 -3.68 1.35
CA THR A 422 3.96 -3.57 0.53
C THR A 422 4.06 -4.79 -0.38
N VAL A 423 4.84 -4.63 -1.45
CA VAL A 423 5.41 -5.76 -2.18
C VAL A 423 6.94 -5.59 -2.24
N SER A 424 7.63 -6.70 -2.41
CA SER A 424 9.05 -6.80 -2.68
C SER A 424 9.26 -7.63 -3.95
N PHE A 425 10.43 -7.53 -4.55
CA PHE A 425 10.78 -8.28 -5.75
C PHE A 425 12.08 -9.05 -5.50
N ASP A 426 12.09 -10.32 -5.88
CA ASP A 426 13.34 -11.09 -5.95
C ASP A 426 14.15 -10.73 -7.20
N ASP A 427 15.33 -11.33 -7.34
CA ASP A 427 16.27 -11.03 -8.44
C ASP A 427 15.73 -11.46 -9.83
N GLU A 428 14.71 -12.32 -9.86
CA GLU A 428 13.97 -12.75 -11.06
C GLU A 428 12.80 -11.80 -11.38
N GLY A 429 12.51 -10.85 -10.49
CA GLY A 429 11.38 -9.94 -10.60
C GLY A 429 10.04 -10.53 -10.18
N ASN A 430 10.01 -11.71 -9.55
CA ASN A 430 8.78 -12.26 -8.97
C ASN A 430 8.32 -11.42 -7.79
N VAL A 431 7.03 -11.42 -7.54
CA VAL A 431 6.42 -10.57 -6.51
C VAL A 431 6.33 -11.33 -5.19
N TRP A 432 6.73 -10.66 -4.12
CA TRP A 432 6.59 -11.14 -2.76
C TRP A 432 5.81 -10.12 -1.93
N THR A 433 4.90 -10.59 -1.09
CA THR A 433 4.17 -9.77 -0.12
C THR A 433 3.93 -10.57 1.15
N ASN A 434 3.30 -9.96 2.15
CA ASN A 434 2.85 -10.67 3.33
C ASN A 434 1.44 -10.22 3.71
N TYR A 435 0.69 -11.12 4.34
CA TYR A 435 -0.53 -10.72 5.02
C TYR A 435 -0.15 -9.97 6.29
N ALA A 436 -0.60 -8.72 6.32
CA ALA A 436 -0.24 -7.76 7.35
C ALA A 436 -1.47 -7.42 8.20
N SER A 437 -2.45 -8.30 8.31
CA SER A 437 -3.61 -8.07 9.17
C SER A 437 -3.19 -8.15 10.65
N PHE A 438 -3.68 -7.25 11.48
CA PHE A 438 -3.65 -7.45 12.92
C PHE A 438 -5.07 -7.39 13.47
N PRO A 439 -5.60 -8.49 14.05
CA PRO A 439 -5.02 -9.84 14.07
C PRO A 439 -5.05 -10.56 12.71
N ASN A 440 -4.23 -11.59 12.50
CA ASN A 440 -4.13 -12.27 11.19
C ASN A 440 -5.32 -13.18 10.85
N PHE A 441 -6.08 -13.65 11.84
CA PHE A 441 -7.23 -14.54 11.63
C PHE A 441 -8.39 -13.91 10.84
N HIS A 442 -8.29 -12.61 10.52
CA HIS A 442 -9.17 -11.97 9.54
C HIS A 442 -8.98 -12.54 8.12
N THR A 443 -7.83 -13.13 7.82
CA THR A 443 -7.55 -13.79 6.52
C THR A 443 -8.09 -15.21 6.52
N ARG A 444 -8.93 -15.57 5.54
CA ARG A 444 -9.65 -16.86 5.49
C ARG A 444 -9.52 -17.50 4.11
N ALA A 445 -9.09 -18.76 4.09
CA ALA A 445 -9.16 -19.60 2.90
C ALA A 445 -10.47 -20.40 2.89
N ALA A 446 -10.89 -20.91 1.74
CA ALA A 446 -12.11 -21.71 1.62
C ALA A 446 -12.11 -22.95 2.54
N ASN A 447 -10.96 -23.59 2.70
CA ASN A 447 -10.72 -24.74 3.58
C ASN A 447 -10.31 -24.36 5.01
N GLU A 448 -10.17 -23.06 5.32
CA GLU A 448 -9.74 -22.59 6.63
C GLU A 448 -10.57 -21.36 7.07
N PRO A 449 -11.87 -21.56 7.37
CA PRO A 449 -12.81 -20.48 7.61
C PRO A 449 -12.57 -19.71 8.91
N GLN A 450 -11.85 -20.30 9.87
CA GLN A 450 -11.43 -19.62 11.10
C GLN A 450 -10.26 -18.65 10.89
N GLY A 451 -9.58 -18.75 9.74
CA GLY A 451 -8.39 -18.01 9.41
C GLY A 451 -7.13 -18.51 10.11
N ILE A 452 -5.99 -17.99 9.67
CA ILE A 452 -4.68 -18.30 10.26
C ILE A 452 -4.28 -17.25 11.27
N ASP A 453 -3.67 -17.68 12.38
CA ASP A 453 -3.24 -16.76 13.43
C ASP A 453 -1.73 -16.45 13.38
N ASN A 454 -0.97 -17.10 12.50
CA ASN A 454 0.44 -16.77 12.25
C ASN A 454 0.61 -15.79 11.07
N GLY A 455 1.85 -15.35 10.83
CA GLY A 455 2.18 -14.59 9.63
C GLY A 455 2.17 -15.48 8.40
N VAL A 456 1.91 -14.87 7.24
CA VAL A 456 2.06 -15.54 5.94
C VAL A 456 2.79 -14.61 4.99
N ILE A 457 3.85 -15.14 4.40
CA ILE A 457 4.53 -14.57 3.25
C ILE A 457 3.91 -15.21 1.99
N VAL A 458 3.72 -14.41 0.95
CA VAL A 458 3.10 -14.83 -0.30
C VAL A 458 4.04 -14.52 -1.45
N ARG A 459 4.36 -15.55 -2.25
CA ARG A 459 4.99 -15.39 -3.57
C ARG A 459 3.91 -15.38 -4.63
N LEU A 460 4.01 -14.48 -5.60
CA LEU A 460 3.15 -14.39 -6.77
C LEU A 460 4.00 -14.29 -8.05
N ARG A 461 3.74 -15.19 -9.00
CA ARG A 461 4.34 -15.21 -10.34
C ARG A 461 3.22 -15.12 -11.39
N PRO A 462 3.10 -14.01 -12.15
CA PRO A 462 2.18 -13.95 -13.28
C PRO A 462 2.41 -15.09 -14.26
N ARG A 463 1.34 -15.68 -14.81
CA ARG A 463 1.41 -16.75 -15.83
C ARG A 463 1.38 -16.23 -17.25
#